data_AF-A0A7D9LX82-F1
#
_entry.id   AF-A0A7D9LX82-F1
#
_cell.length_a   1.000
_cell.length_b   1.000
_cell.length_c   1.000
_cell.angle_alpha   90.00
_cell.angle_beta   90.00
_cell.angle_gamma   90.00
#
_symmetry.space_group_name_H-M   'P 1'
#
loop_
_entity.id
_entity.type
_entity.pdbx_description
1 polymer ?
#
loop_
_entity_poly.entity_id
_entity_poly.type
_entity_poly.pdbx_seq_one_letter_code
_entity_poly.pdbx_strand_id
1 'polypeptide(L)'
;MNELGEMIGAKPNLWSIFKEDPKLAYQVFFGTAIPTQYRLQGPNTWKDARKHIMSFQEQYLCPLSTRKCAPSAESNSHSVLVFIFVIVFAIVAIMLKA
;
A
#
# COMPACT_ATOMS: atom_id res chain seq x y z
N MET A 1 11.38 -9.86 -12.08
CA MET A 1 10.40 -8.84 -12.58
C MET A 1 10.91 -7.43 -12.40
N ASN A 2 11.44 -7.05 -11.23
CA ASN A 2 12.03 -5.72 -11.04
C ASN A 2 13.22 -5.44 -11.96
N GLU A 3 14.11 -6.41 -12.18
CA GLU A 3 15.24 -6.28 -13.12
C GLU A 3 14.78 -6.06 -14.57
N LEU A 4 13.77 -6.81 -15.03
CA LEU A 4 13.15 -6.62 -16.33
C LEU A 4 12.46 -5.25 -16.43
N GLY A 5 11.73 -4.87 -15.38
CA GLY A 5 11.10 -3.55 -15.29
C GLY A 5 12.13 -2.42 -15.27
N GLU A 6 13.32 -2.65 -14.71
CA GLU A 6 14.42 -1.68 -14.70
C GLU A 6 15.03 -1.52 -16.09
N MET A 7 15.25 -2.62 -16.81
CA MET A 7 15.71 -2.59 -18.21
C MET A 7 14.73 -1.85 -19.14
N ILE A 8 13.42 -1.96 -18.88
CA ILE A 8 12.37 -1.32 -19.68
C ILE A 8 12.00 0.08 -19.14
N GLY A 9 12.49 0.46 -17.95
CA GLY A 9 12.09 1.69 -17.27
C GLY A 9 10.67 1.67 -16.70
N ALA A 10 10.06 0.50 -16.56
CA ALA A 10 8.74 0.24 -15.99
C ALA A 10 8.74 -0.02 -14.46
N LYS A 11 9.92 -0.02 -13.82
CA LYS A 11 10.06 -0.20 -12.38
C LYS A 11 9.50 1.04 -11.64
N PRO A 12 8.49 0.88 -10.75
CA PRO A 12 7.92 2.01 -10.03
C PRO A 12 8.94 2.60 -9.04
N ASN A 13 9.20 3.90 -9.17
CA ASN A 13 10.03 4.63 -8.23
C ASN A 13 9.21 4.99 -6.99
N LEU A 14 9.37 4.22 -5.91
CA LEU A 14 8.59 4.38 -4.68
C LEU A 14 8.64 5.81 -4.12
N TRP A 15 9.80 6.47 -4.18
CA TRP A 15 9.93 7.86 -3.70
C TRP A 15 9.15 8.87 -4.55
N SER A 16 9.08 8.66 -5.86
CA SER A 16 8.28 9.51 -6.77
C SER A 16 6.79 9.27 -6.52
N ILE A 17 6.36 8.01 -6.43
CA ILE A 17 4.96 7.67 -6.15
C ILE A 17 4.55 8.17 -4.77
N PHE A 18 5.42 8.09 -3.76
CA PHE A 18 5.11 8.55 -2.41
C PHE A 18 4.83 10.06 -2.34
N LYS A 19 5.49 10.86 -3.18
CA LYS A 19 5.21 12.30 -3.28
C LYS A 19 3.87 12.61 -3.94
N GLU A 20 3.47 11.81 -4.93
CA GLU A 20 2.23 12.01 -5.69
C GLU A 20 1.01 11.42 -4.98
N ASP A 21 1.13 10.17 -4.53
CA ASP A 21 0.08 9.41 -3.86
C ASP A 21 0.70 8.52 -2.76
N PRO A 22 0.77 9.01 -1.50
CA PRO A 22 1.35 8.27 -0.40
C PRO A 22 0.56 6.99 -0.08
N LYS A 23 -0.75 6.96 -0.37
CA LYS A 23 -1.59 5.77 -0.16
C LYS A 23 -1.24 4.69 -1.18
N LEU A 24 -1.05 5.08 -2.44
CA LEU A 24 -0.61 4.14 -3.49
C LEU A 24 0.79 3.62 -3.20
N ALA A 25 1.72 4.48 -2.78
CA ALA A 25 3.07 4.06 -2.41
C ALA A 25 3.06 3.05 -1.25
N TYR A 26 2.24 3.31 -0.22
CA TYR A 26 2.06 2.37 0.88
C TYR A 26 1.55 1.00 0.38
N GLN A 27 0.55 0.99 -0.51
CA GLN A 27 -0.01 -0.25 -1.04
C GLN A 27 0.94 -0.99 -2.00
N VAL A 28 1.79 -0.28 -2.74
CA VAL A 28 2.81 -0.91 -3.59
C VAL A 28 3.97 -1.47 -2.75
N PHE A 29 4.33 -0.82 -1.64
CA PHE A 29 5.44 -1.24 -0.79
C PHE A 29 5.06 -2.34 0.21
N PHE A 30 3.94 -2.17 0.92
CA PHE A 30 3.47 -3.12 1.95
C PHE A 30 2.39 -4.08 1.46
N GLY A 31 1.75 -3.78 0.33
CA GLY A 31 0.72 -4.63 -0.25
C GLY A 31 1.29 -5.73 -1.13
N THR A 32 0.40 -6.34 -1.92
CA THR A 32 0.75 -7.45 -2.79
C THR A 32 1.42 -6.96 -4.07
N ALA A 33 2.42 -7.72 -4.54
CA ALA A 33 3.10 -7.45 -5.80
C ALA A 33 2.22 -7.85 -7.00
N ILE A 34 1.41 -6.91 -7.51
CA ILE A 34 0.49 -7.13 -8.63
C ILE A 34 1.16 -6.70 -9.94
N PRO A 35 1.01 -7.41 -11.08
CA PRO A 35 1.62 -7.01 -12.35
C PRO A 35 1.30 -5.59 -12.82
N THR A 36 0.15 -5.05 -12.43
CA THR A 36 -0.27 -3.66 -12.75
C THR A 36 0.63 -2.60 -12.14
N GLN A 37 1.43 -2.94 -11.11
CA GLN A 37 2.42 -2.03 -10.54
C GLN A 37 3.46 -1.56 -11.57
N TYR A 38 3.80 -2.42 -12.55
CA TYR A 38 4.74 -2.10 -13.62
C TYR A 38 4.11 -1.29 -14.75
N ARG A 39 2.80 -1.01 -14.70
CA ARG A 39 2.11 -0.13 -15.64
C ARG A 39 1.79 1.24 -15.04
N LEU A 40 2.29 1.52 -13.84
CA LEU A 40 2.19 2.83 -13.19
C LEU A 40 3.16 3.84 -13.80
N GLN A 41 4.37 3.40 -14.15
CA GLN A 41 5.45 4.23 -14.69
C GLN A 41 6.14 3.49 -15.84
N GLY A 42 6.83 4.22 -16.71
CA GLY A 42 7.53 3.67 -17.87
C GLY A 42 6.75 3.75 -19.18
N PRO A 43 7.18 3.02 -20.22
CA PRO A 43 6.48 2.99 -21.50
C PRO A 43 5.15 2.22 -21.39
N ASN A 44 4.11 2.68 -22.10
CA ASN A 44 2.77 2.08 -22.08
C ASN A 44 2.09 2.05 -20.70
N THR A 45 2.02 3.21 -20.03
CA THR A 45 1.29 3.34 -18.77
C THR A 45 -0.20 3.08 -18.95
N TRP A 46 -0.80 2.43 -17.95
CA TRP A 46 -2.24 2.19 -17.92
C TRP A 46 -2.89 3.14 -16.93
N LYS A 47 -3.75 4.03 -17.43
CA LYS A 47 -4.43 5.07 -16.63
C LYS A 47 -5.23 4.49 -15.45
N ASP A 48 -5.82 3.31 -15.62
CA ASP A 48 -6.60 2.66 -14.56
C ASP A 48 -5.77 1.77 -13.63
N ALA A 49 -4.45 1.68 -13.81
CA ALA A 49 -3.58 0.86 -12.98
C ALA A 49 -3.71 1.21 -11.49
N ARG A 50 -3.83 2.51 -11.17
CA ARG A 50 -4.08 2.99 -9.81
C ARG A 50 -5.38 2.44 -9.24
N LYS A 51 -6.48 2.53 -10.01
CA LYS A 51 -7.81 2.07 -9.59
C LYS A 51 -7.78 0.56 -9.35
N HIS A 52 -7.14 -0.19 -10.27
CA HIS A 52 -7.03 -1.63 -10.17
C HIS A 52 -6.26 -2.07 -8.92
N ILE A 53 -5.12 -1.44 -8.60
CA ILE A 53 -4.33 -1.78 -7.41
C ILE A 53 -5.15 -1.56 -6.13
N MET A 54 -5.92 -0.47 -6.08
CA MET A 54 -6.77 -0.15 -4.93
C MET A 54 -7.94 -1.13 -4.78
N SER A 55 -8.59 -1.52 -5.90
CA SER A 55 -9.72 -2.46 -5.87
C SER A 55 -9.31 -3.93 -5.86
N PHE A 56 -8.02 -4.24 -6.02
CA PHE A 56 -7.54 -5.60 -6.23
C PHE A 56 -7.96 -6.55 -5.10
N GLN A 57 -7.89 -6.09 -3.85
CA GLN A 57 -8.27 -6.90 -2.70
C GLN A 57 -9.77 -7.24 -2.72
N GLU A 58 -10.63 -6.29 -3.04
CA GLU A 58 -12.07 -6.51 -3.17
C GLU A 58 -12.37 -7.47 -4.33
N GLN A 59 -11.70 -7.30 -5.47
CA GLN A 59 -11.86 -8.16 -6.64
C GLN A 59 -11.38 -9.59 -6.37
N TYR A 60 -10.30 -9.75 -5.63
CA TYR A 60 -9.76 -11.05 -5.23
C TYR A 60 -10.69 -11.76 -4.23
N LEU A 61 -11.30 -11.02 -3.29
CA LEU A 61 -12.21 -11.58 -2.30
C LEU A 61 -13.62 -11.81 -2.83
N CYS A 62 -14.07 -11.04 -3.82
CA CYS A 62 -15.40 -11.15 -4.43
C CYS A 62 -15.79 -12.60 -4.81
N PRO A 63 -14.98 -13.38 -5.55
CA PRO A 63 -15.33 -14.77 -5.88
C PRO A 63 -15.31 -15.70 -4.66
N LEU A 64 -14.59 -15.34 -3.60
CA LEU A 64 -14.55 -16.12 -2.35
C LEU A 64 -15.74 -15.80 -1.43
N SER A 65 -16.40 -14.66 -1.62
CA SER A 65 -17.51 -14.17 -0.80
C SER A 65 -18.88 -14.60 -1.38
N THR A 66 -19.07 -15.91 -1.59
CA THR A 66 -20.34 -16.45 -2.11
C THR A 66 -21.46 -16.47 -1.07
N ARG A 67 -21.11 -16.34 0.22
CA ARG A 67 -22.05 -16.25 1.35
C ARG A 67 -21.84 -14.95 2.11
N LYS A 68 -22.90 -14.13 2.21
CA LYS A 68 -22.89 -12.91 3.02
C LYS A 68 -23.04 -13.26 4.51
N CYS A 69 -22.00 -13.02 5.30
CA CYS A 69 -22.07 -13.04 6.76
C CYS A 69 -22.40 -11.64 7.28
N ALA A 70 -23.00 -11.53 8.47
CA ALA A 70 -23.12 -10.24 9.14
C ALA A 70 -21.73 -9.61 9.33
N PRO A 71 -21.57 -8.29 9.19
CA PRO A 71 -20.28 -7.64 9.36
C PRO A 71 -19.75 -7.93 10.77
N SER A 72 -18.52 -8.44 10.86
CA SER A 72 -17.81 -8.53 12.13
C SER A 72 -17.59 -7.11 12.64
N ALA A 73 -17.90 -6.84 13.92
CA ALA A 73 -17.54 -5.59 14.55
C ALA A 73 -16.00 -5.47 14.56
N GLU A 74 -15.46 -4.63 13.67
CA GLU A 74 -14.02 -4.37 13.62
C GLU A 74 -13.61 -3.62 14.90
N SER A 75 -12.81 -4.28 15.75
CA SER A 75 -12.27 -3.63 16.94
C SER A 75 -11.05 -2.79 16.53
N ASN A 76 -11.26 -1.48 16.36
CA ASN A 76 -10.21 -0.48 16.10
C ASN A 76 -9.20 -0.30 17.27
N SER A 77 -9.20 -1.19 18.26
CA SER A 77 -8.41 -1.12 19.48
C SER A 77 -6.89 -1.16 19.22
N HIS A 78 -6.46 -2.02 18.30
CA HIS A 78 -5.03 -2.19 18.00
C HIS A 78 -4.39 -0.96 17.35
N SER A 79 -5.13 -0.22 16.52
CA SER A 79 -4.59 0.97 15.84
C SER A 79 -4.33 2.12 16.81
N VAL A 80 -5.14 2.27 17.87
CA VAL A 80 -4.98 3.33 18.88
C VAL A 80 -3.78 3.05 19.78
N LEU A 81 -3.60 1.80 20.22
CA LEU A 81 -2.47 1.42 21.05
C LEU A 81 -1.13 1.63 20.34
N VAL A 82 -1.04 1.24 19.06
CA VAL A 82 0.17 1.46 18.25
C VAL A 82 0.49 2.95 18.16
N PHE A 83 -0.50 3.81 18.00
CA PHE A 83 -0.29 5.27 17.95
C PHE A 83 0.25 5.83 19.26
N ILE A 84 -0.27 5.37 20.40
CA ILE A 84 0.23 5.75 21.73
C ILE A 84 1.68 5.31 21.91
N PHE A 85 2.03 4.08 21.53
CA PHE A 85 3.41 3.57 21.61
C PHE A 85 4.38 4.40 20.76
N VAL A 86 3.98 4.80 19.55
CA VAL A 86 4.80 5.64 18.66
C VAL A 86 5.06 7.02 19.28
N ILE A 87 4.04 7.65 19.87
CA ILE A 87 4.19 8.95 20.55
C ILE A 87 5.14 8.83 21.74
N VAL A 88 4.95 7.82 22.60
CA VAL A 88 5.80 7.60 23.78
C VAL A 88 7.25 7.39 23.35
N PHE A 89 7.50 6.59 22.31
CA PHE A 89 8.85 6.37 21.80
C PHE A 89 9.48 7.66 21.25
N ALA A 90 8.71 8.48 20.53
CA ALA A 90 9.20 9.77 20.03
C ALA A 90 9.57 10.72 21.18
N ILE A 91 8.75 10.78 22.24
CA ILE A 91 9.04 11.60 23.43
C ILE A 91 10.33 11.12 24.13
N VAL A 92 10.47 9.81 24.32
CA VAL A 92 11.67 9.22 24.95
C VAL A 92 12.93 9.50 24.12
N ALA A 93 12.83 9.39 22.79
CA ALA A 93 13.94 9.69 21.88
C ALA A 93 14.36 11.17 21.92
N ILE A 94 13.39 12.09 22.06
CA ILE A 94 13.66 13.53 22.25
C ILE A 94 14.35 13.77 23.60
N MET A 95 13.88 13.13 24.67
CA MET A 95 14.46 13.26 26.02
C MET A 95 15.87 12.66 26.13
N LEU A 96 16.18 11.59 25.38
CA LEU A 96 17.52 10.99 25.35
C LEU A 96 18.53 11.79 24.51
N LYS A 97 18.05 12.73 23.69
CA LYS A 97 18.87 13.58 22.82
C LYS A 97 19.12 14.99 23.40
N ALA A 98 18.43 15.33 24.50
CA ALA A 98 18.61 16.55 25.28
C ALA A 98 19.50 16.29 26.50
#